data_AF-A0A4D6GZ76-F1
#
_entry.id   AF-A0A4D6GZ76-F1
#
_cell.length_a   1.000
_cell.length_b   1.000
_cell.length_c   1.000
_cell.angle_alpha   90.00
_cell.angle_beta   90.00
_cell.angle_gamma   90.00
#
_symmetry.space_group_name_H-M   'P 1'
#
loop_
_entity.id
_entity.type
_entity.pdbx_description
1 polymer ?
#
loop_
_entity_poly.entity_id
_entity_poly.type
_entity_poly.pdbx_seq_one_letter_code
_entity_poly.pdbx_strand_id
1 'polypeptide(L)'
;MSYVSLSDEETKVIFAGEAATDFAALDASEQEEVITRLLNIVTSEAPPSSFIYERIANLDIITVGDQCRLYTKVVDEIPRGDTEYHVIYLFFIDPYHDYPHKALAAYSPSAEAKAEEVTALEQVSDVEQYFADHDALDEDDLRDLLP
;
A
#
# COMPACT_ATOMS: atom_id res chain seq x y z
N MET A 1 -9.20 -14.90 25.75
CA MET A 1 -8.96 -13.62 26.43
C MET A 1 -9.34 -12.55 25.43
N SER A 2 -10.22 -11.62 25.80
CA SER A 2 -10.63 -10.50 24.94
C SER A 2 -9.64 -9.35 25.17
N TYR A 3 -8.89 -8.98 24.13
CA TYR A 3 -8.13 -7.73 24.14
C TYR A 3 -9.13 -6.58 23.99
N VAL A 4 -9.01 -5.58 24.85
CA VAL A 4 -9.68 -4.30 24.65
C VAL A 4 -8.65 -3.46 23.91
N SER A 5 -8.87 -3.23 22.61
CA SER A 5 -8.04 -2.27 21.87
C SER A 5 -8.27 -0.89 22.49
N LEU A 6 -7.19 -0.26 22.93
CA LEU A 6 -7.23 1.10 23.48
C LEU A 6 -7.05 2.16 22.39
N SER A 7 -6.71 1.73 21.17
CA SER A 7 -6.66 2.52 19.95
C SER A 7 -7.39 1.76 18.85
N ASP A 8 -8.16 2.48 18.05
CA ASP A 8 -8.61 1.98 16.75
C ASP A 8 -7.39 2.01 15.83
N GLU A 9 -7.05 0.87 15.22
CA GLU A 9 -5.99 0.77 14.22
C GLU A 9 -6.65 0.75 12.83
N GLU A 10 -6.25 1.66 11.95
CA GLU A 10 -6.80 1.76 10.60
C GLU A 10 -5.69 1.72 9.56
N THR A 11 -5.76 0.76 8.65
CA THR A 11 -4.87 0.72 7.47
C THR A 11 -5.58 1.31 6.26
N LYS A 12 -4.92 2.26 5.58
CA LYS A 12 -5.38 2.84 4.31
C LYS A 12 -4.43 2.49 3.16
N VAL A 13 -4.96 2.36 1.96
CA VAL A 13 -4.18 2.11 0.74
C VAL A 13 -4.35 3.27 -0.22
N ILE A 14 -3.25 3.85 -0.70
CA ILE A 14 -3.28 4.93 -1.69
C ILE A 14 -2.65 4.43 -2.98
N PHE A 15 -3.42 4.45 -4.06
CA PHE A 15 -2.91 4.18 -5.41
C PHE A 15 -2.21 5.43 -5.92
N ALA A 16 -0.89 5.46 -5.74
CA ALA A 16 -0.03 6.57 -6.08
C ALA A 16 0.72 6.31 -7.41
N GLY A 17 1.21 7.38 -8.04
CA GLY A 17 2.03 7.26 -9.24
C GLY A 17 1.31 6.57 -10.39
N GLU A 18 1.87 5.46 -10.88
CA GLU A 18 1.36 4.70 -12.03
C GLU A 18 0.45 3.53 -11.62
N ALA A 19 0.37 3.20 -10.32
CA ALA A 19 -0.34 2.04 -9.80
C ALA A 19 -1.81 1.94 -10.24
N ALA A 20 -2.55 3.06 -10.30
CA ALA A 20 -3.93 3.04 -10.77
C ALA A 20 -4.03 2.65 -12.25
N THR A 21 -3.05 3.07 -13.06
CA THR A 21 -2.98 2.69 -14.49
C THR A 21 -2.52 1.25 -14.64
N ASP A 22 -1.53 0.82 -13.87
CA ASP A 22 -1.04 -0.56 -13.87
C ASP A 22 -2.16 -1.53 -13.47
N PHE A 23 -2.88 -1.20 -12.40
CA PHE A 23 -4.01 -1.97 -11.90
C PHE A 23 -5.11 -2.10 -12.95
N ALA A 24 -5.49 -1.00 -13.62
CA ALA A 24 -6.49 -1.02 -14.68
C ALA A 24 -6.04 -1.83 -15.93
N ALA A 25 -4.73 -2.03 -16.11
CA ALA A 25 -4.17 -2.81 -17.21
C ALA A 25 -4.11 -4.32 -16.91
N LEU A 26 -4.23 -4.72 -15.65
CA LEU A 26 -4.33 -6.12 -15.24
C LEU A 26 -5.61 -6.78 -15.73
N ASP A 27 -5.58 -8.10 -15.91
CA ASP A 27 -6.80 -8.85 -16.15
C ASP A 27 -7.67 -9.00 -14.87
N ALA A 28 -8.92 -9.42 -15.03
CA ALA A 28 -9.87 -9.44 -13.91
C ALA A 28 -9.40 -10.36 -12.76
N SER A 29 -8.73 -11.47 -13.08
CA SER A 29 -8.16 -12.38 -12.07
C SER A 29 -7.00 -11.75 -11.33
N GLU A 30 -6.08 -11.08 -12.04
CA GLU A 30 -4.95 -10.38 -11.45
C GLU A 30 -5.42 -9.21 -10.57
N GLN A 31 -6.45 -8.47 -11.01
CA GLN A 31 -7.07 -7.42 -10.19
C GLN A 31 -7.66 -7.99 -8.89
N GLU A 32 -8.41 -9.09 -8.99
CA GLU A 32 -8.99 -9.79 -7.84
C GLU A 32 -7.91 -10.26 -6.85
N GLU A 33 -6.80 -10.81 -7.34
CA GLU A 33 -5.68 -11.25 -6.50
C GLU A 33 -5.02 -10.07 -5.78
N VAL A 34 -4.79 -8.95 -6.47
CA VAL A 34 -4.21 -7.74 -5.86
C VAL A 34 -5.14 -7.17 -4.79
N ILE A 35 -6.43 -7.01 -5.09
CA ILE A 35 -7.40 -6.50 -4.12
C ILE A 35 -7.51 -7.45 -2.93
N THR A 36 -7.62 -8.75 -3.17
CA THR A 36 -7.69 -9.75 -2.09
C THR A 36 -6.45 -9.69 -1.21
N ARG A 37 -5.26 -9.49 -1.80
CA ARG A 37 -4.03 -9.34 -1.02
C ARG A 37 -4.05 -8.07 -0.18
N LEU A 38 -4.46 -6.94 -0.73
CA LEU A 38 -4.57 -5.67 0.00
C LEU A 38 -5.62 -5.77 1.13
N LEU A 39 -6.78 -6.37 0.86
CA LEU A 39 -7.82 -6.61 1.85
C LEU A 39 -7.31 -7.46 3.02
N ASN A 40 -6.54 -8.52 2.73
CA ASN A 40 -5.94 -9.35 3.77
C ASN A 40 -4.96 -8.58 4.65
N ILE A 41 -4.31 -7.54 4.12
CA ILE A 41 -3.38 -6.70 4.88
C ILE A 41 -4.17 -5.70 5.71
N VAL A 42 -5.14 -5.00 5.10
CA VAL A 42 -5.95 -3.97 5.77
C VAL A 42 -6.78 -4.53 6.92
N THR A 43 -7.25 -5.78 6.78
CA THR A 43 -8.04 -6.46 7.82
C THR A 43 -7.20 -7.26 8.81
N SER A 44 -5.86 -7.21 8.69
CA SER A 44 -4.97 -7.92 9.61
C SER A 44 -4.78 -7.16 10.92
N GLU A 45 -4.69 -7.90 12.02
CA GLU A 45 -4.20 -7.36 13.30
C GLU A 45 -2.67 -7.09 13.28
N ALA A 46 -1.96 -7.54 12.25
CA ALA A 46 -0.53 -7.29 12.11
C ALA A 46 -0.29 -5.99 11.31
N PRO A 47 0.70 -5.16 11.70
CA PRO A 47 0.97 -3.93 10.99
C PRO A 47 1.37 -4.23 9.54
N PRO A 48 1.01 -3.37 8.57
CA PRO A 48 1.32 -3.56 7.16
C PRO A 48 2.80 -3.84 6.86
N SER A 49 3.75 -3.29 7.63
CA SER A 49 5.17 -3.56 7.43
C SER A 49 5.56 -5.03 7.63
N SER A 50 4.75 -5.81 8.36
CA SER A 50 4.96 -7.25 8.54
C SER A 50 4.75 -8.06 7.26
N PHE A 51 4.07 -7.50 6.27
CA PHE A 51 3.79 -8.13 4.98
C PHE A 51 4.83 -7.81 3.90
N ILE A 52 5.85 -7.01 4.23
CA ILE A 52 6.93 -6.65 3.33
C ILE A 52 7.80 -7.88 3.09
N TYR A 53 7.88 -8.31 1.85
CA TYR A 53 8.74 -9.39 1.40
C TYR A 53 10.20 -8.94 1.27
N GLU A 54 10.41 -7.77 0.68
CA GLU A 54 11.74 -7.22 0.41
C GLU A 54 11.74 -5.70 0.49
N ARG A 55 12.88 -5.10 0.82
CA ARG A 55 13.10 -3.64 0.75
C ARG A 55 14.22 -3.33 -0.23
N ILE A 56 13.96 -2.40 -1.15
CA ILE A 56 14.95 -1.91 -2.11
C ILE A 56 15.01 -0.39 -2.00
N ALA A 57 16.13 0.10 -1.46
CA ALA A 57 16.30 1.51 -1.11
C ALA A 57 15.14 2.01 -0.22
N ASN A 58 14.32 2.93 -0.72
CA ASN A 58 13.18 3.51 0.01
C ASN A 58 11.85 2.81 -0.28
N LEU A 59 11.84 1.79 -1.14
CA LEU A 59 10.65 1.04 -1.53
C LEU A 59 10.54 -0.27 -0.74
N ASP A 60 9.32 -0.57 -0.35
CA ASP A 60 8.89 -1.82 0.23
C ASP A 60 8.21 -2.66 -0.87
N ILE A 61 8.45 -3.96 -0.90
CA ILE A 61 7.89 -4.88 -1.90
C ILE A 61 6.98 -5.85 -1.18
N ILE A 62 5.73 -5.93 -1.62
CA ILE A 62 4.73 -6.90 -1.16
C ILE A 62 4.45 -7.87 -2.31
N THR A 63 4.43 -9.16 -2.03
CA THR A 63 4.11 -10.18 -3.03
C THR A 63 2.61 -10.46 -3.10
N VAL A 64 2.10 -10.66 -4.32
CA VAL A 64 0.76 -11.15 -4.63
C VAL A 64 0.95 -12.44 -5.44
N GLY A 65 0.44 -13.56 -4.93
CA GLY A 65 0.74 -14.87 -5.52
C GLY A 65 2.25 -15.14 -5.63
N ASP A 66 2.64 -15.88 -6.67
CA ASP A 66 4.05 -16.25 -6.86
C ASP A 66 4.84 -15.22 -7.68
N GLN A 67 4.18 -14.52 -8.62
CA GLN A 67 4.86 -13.69 -9.63
C GLN A 67 4.57 -12.19 -9.51
N CYS A 68 3.40 -11.80 -9.00
CA CYS A 68 3.04 -10.38 -8.92
C CYS A 68 3.74 -9.69 -7.73
N ARG A 69 4.25 -8.48 -7.97
CA ARG A 69 4.95 -7.65 -6.97
C ARG A 69 4.33 -6.26 -6.94
N LEU A 70 3.98 -5.84 -5.73
CA LEU A 70 3.50 -4.50 -5.42
C LEU A 70 4.67 -3.69 -4.88
N TYR A 71 4.98 -2.59 -5.54
CA TYR A 71 6.02 -1.67 -5.10
C TYR A 71 5.37 -0.56 -4.30
N THR A 72 5.69 -0.54 -3.03
CA THR A 72 5.01 0.30 -2.06
C THR A 72 5.97 1.15 -1.26
N LYS A 73 5.40 2.11 -0.54
CA LYS A 73 5.96 2.62 0.70
C LYS A 73 4.97 2.34 1.81
N VAL A 74 5.42 1.64 2.83
CA VAL A 74 4.60 1.36 4.01
C VAL A 74 5.01 2.31 5.14
N VAL A 75 4.02 2.99 5.71
CA VAL A 75 4.19 3.86 6.88
C VAL A 75 3.24 3.37 7.96
N ASP A 76 3.80 2.88 9.06
CA ASP A 76 3.03 2.36 10.18
C ASP A 76 3.05 3.33 11.36
N GLU A 77 2.16 3.09 12.34
CA GLU A 77 2.17 3.73 13.65
C GLU A 77 2.07 5.26 13.57
N ILE A 78 1.16 5.79 12.75
CA ILE A 78 0.93 7.24 12.64
C ILE A 78 -0.12 7.66 13.69
N PRO A 79 0.29 8.27 14.82
CA PRO A 79 -0.66 8.60 15.89
C PRO A 79 -1.49 9.82 15.52
N ARG A 80 -2.83 9.71 15.58
CA ARG A 80 -3.76 10.83 15.41
C ARG A 80 -4.93 10.71 16.38
N GLY A 81 -4.88 11.53 17.43
CA GLY A 81 -5.87 11.47 18.50
C GLY A 81 -5.77 10.14 19.25
N ASP A 82 -6.87 9.37 19.23
CA ASP A 82 -6.96 8.04 19.85
C ASP A 82 -6.83 6.90 18.80
N THR A 83 -6.60 7.23 17.53
CA THR A 83 -6.48 6.30 16.41
C THR A 83 -5.03 6.22 15.91
N GLU A 84 -4.58 5.01 15.61
CA GLU A 84 -3.29 4.76 14.98
C GLU A 84 -3.52 4.38 13.51
N TYR A 85 -2.96 5.18 12.60
CA TYR A 85 -3.11 4.94 11.17
C TYR A 85 -1.87 4.24 10.61
N HIS A 86 -2.11 3.32 9.68
CA HIS A 86 -1.11 2.75 8.80
C HIS A 86 -1.47 3.08 7.36
N VAL A 87 -0.47 3.29 6.51
CA VAL A 87 -0.69 3.66 5.11
C VAL A 87 0.23 2.87 4.20
N ILE A 88 -0.36 2.29 3.16
CA ILE A 88 0.34 1.63 2.07
C ILE A 88 0.20 2.49 0.82
N TYR A 89 1.29 3.13 0.41
CA TYR A 89 1.35 3.82 -0.87
C TYR A 89 1.76 2.83 -1.94
N LEU A 90 0.87 2.48 -2.85
CA LEU A 90 1.17 1.61 -3.98
C LEU A 90 1.58 2.47 -5.16
N PHE A 91 2.82 2.32 -5.65
CA PHE A 91 3.37 3.14 -6.74
C PHE A 91 3.35 2.44 -8.10
N PHE A 92 3.60 1.13 -8.09
CA PHE A 92 3.76 0.32 -9.30
C PHE A 92 3.34 -1.13 -9.04
N ILE A 93 2.73 -1.76 -10.05
CA ILE A 93 2.37 -3.19 -10.02
C ILE A 93 3.11 -3.92 -11.14
N ASP A 94 3.90 -4.93 -10.77
CA ASP A 94 4.57 -5.82 -11.72
C ASP A 94 3.90 -7.21 -11.71
N PRO A 95 3.00 -7.51 -12.67
CA PRO A 95 2.27 -8.78 -12.67
C PRO A 95 3.12 -10.00 -13.08
N TYR A 96 4.21 -9.78 -13.83
CA TYR A 96 4.93 -10.86 -14.50
C TYR A 96 6.40 -10.88 -14.15
N HIS A 97 6.74 -10.69 -12.87
CA HIS A 97 8.14 -10.59 -12.45
C HIS A 97 8.90 -11.90 -12.75
N ASP A 98 9.55 -11.95 -13.92
CA ASP A 98 10.33 -13.07 -14.43
C ASP A 98 11.78 -12.58 -14.67
N TYR A 99 12.69 -12.88 -13.71
CA TYR A 99 14.16 -12.70 -13.72
C TYR A 99 14.81 -11.37 -13.21
N PRO A 100 16.13 -11.39 -12.88
CA PRO A 100 16.71 -11.35 -11.55
C PRO A 100 17.07 -9.92 -11.08
N HIS A 101 16.35 -9.34 -10.12
CA HIS A 101 16.66 -8.11 -9.36
C HIS A 101 17.01 -6.80 -10.12
N LYS A 102 17.30 -6.82 -11.43
CA LYS A 102 17.94 -5.70 -12.14
C LYS A 102 16.98 -4.74 -12.84
N ALA A 103 15.72 -5.11 -13.05
CA ALA A 103 14.73 -4.22 -13.67
C ALA A 103 14.36 -3.02 -12.77
N LEU A 104 14.54 -3.15 -11.46
CA LEU A 104 14.31 -2.09 -10.46
C LEU A 104 15.40 -1.02 -10.36
N ALA A 105 16.51 -1.17 -11.08
CA ALA A 105 17.60 -0.19 -10.99
C ALA A 105 17.20 1.21 -11.50
N ALA A 106 16.05 1.34 -12.17
CA ALA A 106 15.48 2.60 -12.62
C ALA A 106 13.95 2.59 -12.44
N TYR A 107 13.47 2.91 -11.24
CA TYR A 107 12.05 3.24 -11.04
C TYR A 107 11.75 4.64 -11.60
N SER A 108 10.49 4.91 -11.96
CA SER A 108 10.14 6.16 -12.63
C SER A 108 10.42 7.37 -11.71
N PRO A 109 10.88 8.52 -12.25
CA PRO A 109 11.11 9.72 -11.45
C PRO A 109 9.85 10.20 -10.69
N SER A 110 8.66 9.87 -11.19
CA SER A 110 7.38 10.10 -10.51
C SER A 110 7.24 9.24 -9.25
N ALA A 111 7.58 7.95 -9.31
CA ALA A 111 7.58 7.08 -8.14
C ALA A 111 8.66 7.48 -7.12
N GLU A 112 9.84 7.91 -7.57
CA GLU A 112 10.88 8.44 -6.68
C GLU A 112 10.43 9.69 -5.94
N ALA A 113 9.94 10.69 -6.69
CA ALA A 113 9.43 11.92 -6.10
C ALA A 113 8.28 11.66 -5.12
N LYS A 114 7.40 10.69 -5.45
CA LYS A 114 6.28 10.35 -4.56
C LYS A 114 6.73 9.56 -3.33
N ALA A 115 7.72 8.67 -3.44
CA ALA A 115 8.30 7.99 -2.29
C ALA A 115 9.00 8.99 -1.33
N GLU A 116 9.68 10.02 -1.86
CA GLU A 116 10.25 11.09 -1.07
C GLU A 116 9.17 11.96 -0.39
N GLU A 117 8.12 12.34 -1.12
CA GLU A 117 6.98 13.12 -0.60
C GLU A 117 6.24 12.35 0.51
N VAL A 118 6.00 11.06 0.31
CA VAL A 118 5.36 10.17 1.29
C VAL A 118 6.21 10.01 2.54
N THR A 119 7.53 10.02 2.42
CA THR A 119 8.42 10.00 3.59
C THR A 119 8.23 11.24 4.48
N ALA A 120 7.62 12.32 3.96
CA ALA A 120 7.26 13.51 4.73
C ALA A 120 5.88 13.44 5.40
N LEU A 121 5.18 12.29 5.39
CA LEU A 121 3.85 12.16 6.00
C LEU A 121 3.82 12.51 7.50
N GLU A 122 4.95 12.31 8.18
CA GLU A 122 5.13 12.71 9.58
C GLU A 122 4.87 14.22 9.80
N GLN A 123 4.95 15.04 8.75
CA GLN A 123 4.74 16.49 8.78
C GLN A 123 3.31 16.93 8.41
N VAL A 124 2.44 15.99 8.00
CA VAL A 124 1.05 16.28 7.63
C VAL A 124 0.22 16.54 8.88
N SER A 125 -0.28 17.77 9.03
CA SER A 125 -1.02 18.21 10.24
C SER A 125 -2.43 17.62 10.34
N ASP A 126 -3.06 17.34 9.20
CA ASP A 126 -4.41 16.78 9.11
C ASP A 126 -4.37 15.55 8.19
N VAL A 127 -4.34 14.37 8.81
CA VAL A 127 -4.13 13.09 8.11
C VAL A 127 -5.42 12.60 7.46
N GLU A 128 -6.58 12.89 8.06
CA GLU A 128 -7.87 12.56 7.47
C GLU A 128 -8.12 13.36 6.19
N GLN A 129 -7.84 14.67 6.22
CA GLN A 129 -7.93 15.49 5.01
C GLN A 129 -6.95 15.02 3.94
N TYR A 130 -5.73 14.63 4.33
CA TYR A 130 -4.75 14.08 3.39
C TYR A 130 -5.27 12.79 2.74
N PHE A 131 -5.87 11.89 3.51
CA PHE A 131 -6.46 10.66 2.96
C PHE A 131 -7.59 10.95 1.98
N ALA A 132 -8.45 11.92 2.30
CA ALA A 132 -9.51 12.35 1.39
C ALA A 132 -8.95 12.98 0.10
N ASP A 133 -7.90 13.79 0.19
CA ASP A 133 -7.28 14.45 -0.96
C ASP A 133 -6.50 13.47 -1.87
N HIS A 134 -6.17 12.28 -1.36
CA HIS A 134 -5.39 11.26 -2.04
C HIS A 134 -6.19 10.01 -2.41
N ASP A 135 -7.53 10.06 -2.33
CA ASP A 135 -8.43 8.94 -2.63
C ASP A 135 -7.99 7.64 -1.91
N ALA A 136 -7.63 7.77 -0.62
CA ALA A 136 -7.20 6.65 0.20
C ALA A 136 -8.33 5.64 0.40
N LEU A 137 -8.06 4.39 0.06
CA LEU A 137 -9.00 3.28 0.13
C LEU A 137 -8.90 2.57 1.47
N ASP A 138 -10.05 2.28 2.07
CA ASP A 138 -10.16 1.44 3.26
C ASP A 138 -10.69 0.03 2.94
N GLU A 139 -11.03 -0.73 3.99
CA GLU A 139 -11.57 -2.09 3.85
C GLU A 139 -12.83 -2.15 2.98
N ASP A 140 -13.74 -1.20 3.16
CA ASP A 140 -15.02 -1.20 2.46
C ASP A 140 -14.82 -0.75 1.01
N ASP A 141 -13.97 0.26 0.77
CA ASP A 141 -13.61 0.68 -0.59
C ASP A 141 -12.96 -0.46 -1.39
N LEU A 142 -12.04 -1.21 -0.76
CA LEU A 142 -11.40 -2.36 -1.41
C LEU A 142 -12.40 -3.48 -1.71
N ARG A 143 -13.40 -3.70 -0.86
CA ARG A 143 -14.47 -4.67 -1.12
C ARG A 143 -15.34 -4.26 -2.31
N ASP A 144 -15.63 -2.98 -2.46
CA ASP A 144 -16.44 -2.47 -3.57
C ASP A 144 -15.71 -2.58 -4.93
N LEU A 145 -14.39 -2.73 -4.93
CA LEU A 145 -13.59 -2.99 -6.13
C LEU A 145 -13.58 -4.48 -6.54
N LEU A 146 -14.03 -5.40 -5.68
CA LEU A 146 -14.15 -6.82 -6.05
C LEU A 146 -15.39 -7.03 -6.96
N PRO A 147 -15.26 -7.84 -8.04
CA PRO A 147 -16.35 -8.11 -8.97
C PRO A 147 -17.48 -9.02 -8.43
#